data_AF-A0A820L4T3-F1
#
_entry.id   AF-A0A820L4T3-F1
#
_cell.length_a   1.000
_cell.length_b   1.000
_cell.length_c   1.000
_cell.angle_alpha   90.00
_cell.angle_beta   90.00
_cell.angle_gamma   90.00
#
_symmetry.space_group_name_H-M   'P 1'
#
loop_
_entity.id
_entity.type
_entity.pdbx_description
1 polymer ?
#
loop_
_entity_poly.entity_id
_entity_poly.type
_entity_poly.pdbx_seq_one_letter_code
_entity_poly.pdbx_strand_id
1 'polypeptide(L)'
;ADTVVGLHHDPSFMFTEEYQKDFYTAYHSIFDNFSSLIHPDTGFFVGELPWNMFDFATDQSITRVGGLNRKGLFTRQRQPKAAAFVIKSRYEHLESINTNDLCNSFE
;
A
#
# COMPACT_ATOMS: atom_id res chain seq x y z
N ALA A 1 6.87 1.25 -5.51
CA ALA A 1 8.33 1.01 -5.65
C ALA A 1 8.74 0.65 -7.09
N ASP A 2 8.33 1.41 -8.12
CA ASP A 2 8.60 1.16 -9.57
C ASP A 2 8.55 -0.32 -10.00
N THR A 3 7.64 -1.08 -9.41
CA THR A 3 7.59 -2.53 -9.45
C THR A 3 7.38 -3.08 -10.86
N VAL A 4 8.32 -3.91 -11.32
CA VAL A 4 8.21 -4.66 -12.57
C VAL A 4 7.37 -5.90 -12.32
N VAL A 5 6.25 -6.00 -13.02
CA VAL A 5 5.32 -7.13 -12.91
C VAL A 5 6.04 -8.44 -13.23
N GLY A 6 5.85 -9.45 -12.38
CA GLY A 6 6.47 -10.77 -12.51
C GLY A 6 7.96 -10.82 -12.14
N LEU A 7 8.56 -9.71 -11.70
CA LEU A 7 9.92 -9.73 -11.16
C LEU A 7 9.88 -10.11 -9.68
N HIS A 8 10.35 -11.31 -9.39
CA HIS A 8 10.43 -11.88 -8.05
C HIS A 8 11.88 -12.16 -7.67
N HIS A 9 12.22 -11.94 -6.40
CA HIS A 9 13.54 -12.26 -5.86
C HIS A 9 13.47 -12.45 -4.35
N ASP A 10 14.32 -13.34 -3.83
CA ASP A 10 14.57 -13.52 -2.40
C ASP A 10 16.10 -13.49 -2.16
N PRO A 11 16.63 -12.57 -1.33
CA PRO A 11 15.94 -11.54 -0.56
C PRO A 11 15.30 -10.46 -1.45
N SER A 12 14.31 -9.74 -0.95
CA SER A 12 13.63 -8.70 -1.72
C SER A 12 14.59 -7.57 -2.14
N PHE A 13 14.41 -7.07 -3.37
CA PHE A 13 15.22 -5.97 -3.94
C PHE A 13 14.31 -4.97 -4.68
N MET A 14 14.75 -3.71 -4.80
CA MET A 14 14.02 -2.67 -5.53
C MET A 14 13.46 -3.18 -6.87
N PHE A 15 12.29 -2.70 -7.28
CA PHE A 15 11.56 -3.14 -8.48
C PHE A 15 10.93 -4.54 -8.42
N THR A 16 11.24 -5.39 -7.45
CA THR A 16 10.53 -6.68 -7.26
C THR A 16 9.15 -6.49 -6.61
N GLU A 17 8.25 -7.45 -6.84
CA GLU A 17 6.93 -7.43 -6.19
C GLU A 17 7.04 -7.59 -4.67
N GLU A 18 7.98 -8.41 -4.19
CA GLU A 18 8.31 -8.58 -2.77
C GLU A 18 8.69 -7.27 -2.11
N TYR A 19 9.58 -6.48 -2.74
CA TYR A 19 10.00 -5.21 -2.18
C TYR A 19 8.85 -4.19 -2.08
N GLN A 20 7.89 -4.21 -3.00
CA GLN A 20 6.71 -3.34 -2.88
C GLN A 20 5.82 -3.76 -1.70
N LYS A 21 5.63 -5.06 -1.46
CA LYS A 21 4.91 -5.56 -0.28
C LYS A 21 5.60 -5.12 1.01
N ASP A 22 6.92 -5.32 1.09
CA ASP A 22 7.72 -4.98 2.27
C ASP A 22 7.67 -3.47 2.53
N PHE A 23 7.79 -2.66 1.48
CA PHE A 23 7.68 -1.20 1.55
C PHE A 23 6.36 -0.77 2.20
N TYR A 24 5.21 -1.27 1.72
CA TYR A 24 3.93 -0.90 2.31
C TYR A 24 3.78 -1.41 3.74
N THR A 25 4.16 -2.66 4.01
CA THR A 25 4.06 -3.28 5.34
C THR A 25 4.87 -2.51 6.38
N ALA A 26 6.08 -2.07 6.03
CA ALA A 26 6.90 -1.24 6.90
C ALA A 26 6.23 0.11 7.21
N TYR A 27 5.68 0.80 6.20
CA TYR A 27 4.99 2.08 6.39
C TYR A 27 3.74 1.94 7.25
N HIS A 28 2.92 0.90 7.00
CA HIS A 28 1.73 0.61 7.78
C HIS A 28 2.04 0.49 9.28
N SER A 29 3.11 -0.23 9.64
CA SER A 29 3.52 -0.37 11.04
C SER A 29 3.84 0.96 11.73
N ILE A 30 4.42 1.91 10.98
CA ILE A 30 4.73 3.24 11.50
C ILE A 30 3.46 4.10 11.59
N PHE A 31 2.57 4.01 10.60
CA PHE A 31 1.30 4.72 10.62
C PHE A 31 0.43 4.31 11.80
N ASP A 32 0.42 3.02 12.13
CA ASP A 32 -0.38 2.49 13.22
C ASP A 32 0.05 3.07 14.59
N ASN A 33 1.35 3.30 14.80
CA ASN A 33 1.88 3.94 16.02
C ASN A 33 1.38 5.38 16.26
N PHE A 34 0.90 6.06 15.22
CA PHE A 34 0.43 7.45 15.31
C PHE A 34 -1.01 7.62 14.83
N SER A 35 -1.69 6.51 14.52
CA SER A 35 -3.04 6.50 13.95
C SER A 35 -4.05 7.02 14.96
N SER A 36 -4.83 8.02 14.58
CA SER A 36 -5.96 8.49 15.42
C SER A 36 -7.07 7.45 15.51
N LEU A 37 -7.11 6.46 14.60
CA LEU A 37 -8.07 5.35 14.64
C LEU A 37 -7.70 4.32 15.71
N ILE A 38 -6.41 4.10 15.96
CA ILE A 38 -5.90 3.12 16.94
C ILE A 38 -5.62 3.79 18.30
N HIS A 39 -5.20 5.04 18.28
CA HIS A 39 -4.86 5.84 19.44
C HIS A 39 -5.71 7.13 19.47
N PRO A 40 -6.98 7.08 19.89
CA PRO A 40 -7.90 8.23 19.79
C PRO A 40 -7.46 9.44 20.61
N ASP A 41 -6.76 9.24 21.73
CA ASP A 41 -6.34 10.33 22.64
C ASP A 41 -5.01 10.98 22.25
N THR A 42 -4.15 10.28 21.49
CA THR A 42 -2.76 10.70 21.23
C THR A 42 -2.36 10.68 19.76
N GLY A 43 -3.10 9.94 18.93
CA GLY A 43 -2.86 9.79 17.50
C GLY A 43 -3.28 11.03 16.72
N PHE A 44 -2.53 11.33 15.66
CA PHE A 44 -2.78 12.46 14.77
C PHE A 44 -2.76 12.08 13.29
N PHE A 45 -2.39 10.84 12.96
CA PHE A 45 -2.40 10.34 11.60
C PHE A 45 -3.81 9.86 11.22
N VAL A 46 -4.42 10.51 10.25
CA VAL A 46 -5.85 10.35 9.91
C VAL A 46 -6.10 9.64 8.58
N GLY A 47 -5.07 9.34 7.79
CA GLY A 47 -5.26 8.68 6.51
C GLY A 47 -4.01 8.45 5.69
N GLU A 48 -4.09 7.46 4.80
CA GLU A 48 -3.02 7.04 3.90
C GLU A 48 -3.54 6.89 2.47
N LEU A 49 -2.78 7.38 1.49
CA LEU A 49 -3.13 7.28 0.08
C LEU A 49 -1.93 6.72 -0.72
N PRO A 50 -1.99 5.45 -1.17
CA PRO A 50 -0.91 4.83 -1.94
C PRO A 50 -0.65 5.51 -3.28
N TRP A 51 0.62 5.80 -3.57
CA TRP A 51 1.05 6.20 -4.92
C TRP A 51 1.53 4.99 -5.73
N ASN A 52 0.88 4.57 -6.81
CA ASN A 52 -0.38 5.06 -7.40
C ASN A 52 -1.38 3.89 -7.49
N MET A 53 -2.63 4.15 -7.89
CA MET A 53 -3.58 3.08 -8.16
C MET A 53 -3.14 2.23 -9.36
N PHE A 54 -2.82 2.86 -10.49
CA PHE A 54 -2.44 2.17 -11.73
C PHE A 54 -1.09 2.66 -12.25
N ASP A 55 -0.34 1.78 -12.91
CA ASP A 55 0.81 2.20 -13.71
C ASP A 55 0.37 3.14 -14.85
N PHE A 56 1.16 4.18 -15.11
CA PHE A 56 0.83 5.20 -16.11
C PHE A 56 2.06 5.60 -16.94
N ALA A 57 1.82 6.16 -18.13
CA ALA A 57 2.87 6.55 -19.06
C ALA A 57 3.57 7.85 -18.64
N THR A 58 4.87 7.92 -18.88
CA THR A 58 5.72 9.10 -18.66
C THR A 58 6.64 9.29 -19.85
N ASP A 59 7.34 10.42 -19.89
CA ASP A 59 8.45 10.60 -20.82
C ASP A 59 9.52 9.52 -20.64
N GLN A 60 10.26 9.24 -21.71
CA GLN A 60 11.35 8.28 -21.69
C GLN A 60 12.50 8.80 -20.81
N SER A 61 12.96 7.94 -19.91
CA SER A 61 14.02 8.25 -18.95
C SER A 61 14.66 6.95 -18.48
N ILE A 62 15.95 7.02 -18.09
CA ILE A 62 16.67 5.89 -17.48
C ILE A 62 15.99 5.39 -16.19
N THR A 63 15.17 6.21 -15.53
CA THR A 63 14.43 5.86 -14.31
C THR A 63 12.99 5.40 -14.57
N ARG A 64 12.57 5.28 -15.84
CA ARG A 64 11.20 4.95 -16.25
C ARG A 64 11.20 3.73 -17.16
N VAL A 65 11.21 2.54 -16.56
CA VAL A 65 11.27 1.25 -17.27
C VAL A 65 10.09 1.12 -18.24
N GLY A 66 10.39 1.16 -19.54
CA GLY A 66 9.40 1.11 -20.62
C GLY A 66 8.57 2.39 -20.78
N GLY A 67 9.07 3.55 -20.33
CA GLY A 67 8.32 4.81 -20.37
C GLY A 67 7.10 4.82 -19.45
N LEU A 68 7.13 4.02 -18.37
CA LEU A 68 6.06 3.92 -17.40
C LEU A 68 6.55 4.32 -16.00
N ASN A 69 5.69 4.98 -15.24
CA ASN A 69 5.75 4.97 -13.78
C ASN A 69 5.12 3.67 -13.29
N ARG A 70 5.92 2.81 -12.67
CA ARG A 70 5.50 1.46 -12.27
C ARG A 70 5.16 1.35 -10.78
N LYS A 71 4.93 2.48 -10.12
CA LYS A 71 4.58 2.51 -8.69
C LYS A 71 3.14 2.07 -8.43
N GLY A 72 2.36 1.73 -9.45
CA GLY A 72 0.97 1.28 -9.32
C GLY A 72 0.82 0.03 -8.43
N LEU A 73 -0.28 -0.04 -7.69
CA LEU A 73 -0.78 -1.29 -7.08
C LEU A 73 -1.30 -2.25 -8.15
N PHE A 74 -1.83 -1.69 -9.22
CA PHE A 74 -2.30 -2.40 -10.41
C PHE A 74 -1.44 -2.03 -11.61
N THR A 75 -1.33 -2.96 -12.56
CA THR A 75 -0.77 -2.70 -13.88
C THR A 75 -1.63 -1.67 -14.63
N ARG A 76 -1.09 -1.12 -15.72
CA ARG A 76 -1.86 -0.24 -16.61
C ARG A 76 -3.09 -0.96 -17.19
N GLN A 77 -3.06 -2.29 -17.32
CA GLN A 77 -4.18 -3.13 -17.76
C GLN A 77 -5.08 -3.59 -16.61
N ARG A 78 -4.99 -2.94 -15.44
CA ARG A 78 -5.87 -3.16 -14.27
C ARG A 78 -5.73 -4.55 -13.67
N GLN A 79 -4.60 -5.22 -13.92
CA GLN A 79 -4.28 -6.48 -13.25
C GLN A 79 -3.59 -6.19 -11.91
N PRO A 80 -3.93 -6.89 -10.82
CA PRO A 80 -3.32 -6.64 -9.52
C PRO A 80 -1.86 -7.10 -9.50
N LYS A 81 -0.99 -6.33 -8.82
CA LYS A 81 0.32 -6.80 -8.36
C LYS A 81 0.20 -7.35 -6.94
N ALA A 82 1.23 -8.04 -6.44
CA ALA A 82 1.21 -8.62 -5.09
C ALA A 82 0.90 -7.59 -3.98
N ALA A 83 1.37 -6.35 -4.12
CA ALA A 83 1.09 -5.28 -3.16
C ALA A 83 -0.39 -4.86 -3.07
N ALA A 84 -1.20 -5.09 -4.12
CA ALA A 84 -2.64 -4.77 -4.07
C ALA A 84 -3.35 -5.61 -3.00
N PHE A 85 -2.93 -6.87 -2.81
CA PHE A 85 -3.49 -7.74 -1.78
C PHE A 85 -3.08 -7.31 -0.36
N VAL A 86 -1.89 -6.73 -0.18
CA VAL A 86 -1.46 -6.13 1.10
C VAL A 86 -2.35 -4.95 1.47
N ILE A 87 -2.62 -4.06 0.52
CA ILE A 87 -3.51 -2.90 0.73
C ILE A 87 -4.95 -3.36 1.02
N LYS A 88 -5.45 -4.34 0.27
CA LYS A 88 -6.79 -4.91 0.50
C LYS A 88 -6.94 -5.40 1.94
N SER A 89 -6.04 -6.27 2.40
CA SER A 89 -6.09 -6.82 3.76
C SER A 89 -5.99 -5.73 4.83
N ARG A 90 -5.17 -4.69 4.60
CA ARG A 90 -5.07 -3.56 5.53
C ARG A 90 -6.36 -2.78 5.64
N TYR A 91 -6.98 -2.41 4.52
CA TYR A 91 -8.19 -1.60 4.55
C TYR A 91 -9.38 -2.37 5.13
N GLU A 92 -9.50 -3.66 4.85
CA GLU A 92 -10.48 -4.54 5.51
C GLU A 92 -10.25 -4.60 7.03
N HIS A 93 -8.98 -4.63 7.48
CA HIS A 93 -8.66 -4.59 8.90
C HIS A 93 -9.03 -3.24 9.55
N LEU A 94 -8.65 -2.12 8.94
CA LEU A 94 -8.96 -0.78 9.49
C LEU A 94 -10.46 -0.54 9.57
N GLU A 95 -11.24 -1.01 8.61
CA GLU A 95 -12.71 -0.95 8.64
C GLU A 95 -13.28 -1.73 9.83
N SER A 96 -12.71 -2.90 10.15
CA SER A 96 -13.17 -3.73 11.26
C SER A 96 -12.96 -3.12 12.65
N ILE A 97 -11.98 -2.22 12.81
CA ILE A 97 -11.73 -1.53 14.09
C ILE A 97 -12.93 -0.64 14.43
N ASN A 98 -13.42 0.14 13.46
CA ASN A 98 -14.53 1.07 13.64
C ASN A 98 -15.86 0.38 13.99
N THR A 99 -16.06 -0.86 13.51
CA THR A 99 -17.29 -1.62 13.81
C THR A 99 -17.39 -2.11 15.26
N ASN A 100 -16.27 -2.36 15.92
CA ASN A 100 -16.27 -2.88 17.29
C ASN A 100 -16.62 -1.80 18.33
N ASP A 101 -16.23 -0.54 18.09
CA ASP A 101 -16.56 0.58 18.99
C ASP A 101 -18.05 0.96 18.93
N LEU A 102 -18.69 0.82 17.76
CA LEU A 102 -20.13 1.04 17.63
C LEU A 102 -20.95 -0.04 18.33
N CYS A 103 -20.49 -1.29 18.33
CA CYS A 103 -21.23 -2.41 18.93
C CYS A 103 -21.20 -2.37 20.47
N ASN A 104 -20.15 -1.81 21.07
CA ASN A 104 -19.98 -1.69 22.53
C ASN A 104 -20.58 -0.41 23.14
N SER A 105 -21.17 0.47 22.32
CA SER A 105 -21.80 1.72 22.80
C SER A 105 -23.29 1.57 23.15
N PHE A 106 -23.84 0.36 23.01
CA PHE A 106 -25.24 0.01 23.30
C PHE A 106 -25.40 -0.97 24.48
N GLU A 107 -24.33 -1.28 25.21
CA GLU A 107 -24.35 -1.97 26.52
C GLU A 107 -23.92 -1.01 27.64
#